data_AF-H1V4F9-F1
#
_entry.id   AF-H1V4F9-F1
#
_cell.length_a   1.000
_cell.length_b   1.000
_cell.length_c   1.000
_cell.angle_alpha   90.00
_cell.angle_beta   90.00
_cell.angle_gamma   90.00
#
_symmetry.space_group_name_H-M   'P 1'
#
loop_
_entity.id
_entity.type
_entity.pdbx_description
1 polymer ?
#
loop_
_entity_poly.entity_id
_entity_poly.type
_entity_poly.pdbx_seq_one_letter_code
_entity_poly.pdbx_strand_id
1 'polypeptide(L)'
;MEPVRARKRPTPGPMTESRVRPAESEASDDNRKRIDFTDLPAEIHLLISKQLIYPDALSLKHTSSYFYYLVDTGVRLKVEWLMERRMLHLECPNDRRCDLGSDLRFCRGSVPLLMQRRREHIECESRPGLGCLVYGTSMCSHRRKISARCQRWLRRRLTVELWWVLIALIPVALCWLWMGEVIMMVSKSVGESTKASTGWLVR
;
A
#
# COMPACT_ATOMS: atom_id res chain seq x y z
N MET A 1 8.26 -33.22 -20.55
CA MET A 1 7.04 -32.52 -20.97
C MET A 1 6.10 -32.54 -19.76
N GLU A 2 6.14 -31.51 -18.92
CA GLU A 2 5.32 -31.42 -17.69
C GLU A 2 3.96 -30.78 -18.03
N PRO A 3 2.83 -31.34 -17.57
CA PRO A 3 1.51 -30.77 -17.86
C PRO A 3 1.24 -29.51 -17.02
N VAL A 4 0.84 -28.44 -17.71
CA VAL A 4 0.43 -27.16 -17.13
C VAL A 4 -0.80 -27.35 -16.24
N ARG A 5 -0.62 -27.21 -14.92
CA ARG A 5 -1.71 -27.19 -13.95
C ARG A 5 -2.61 -25.97 -14.19
N ALA A 6 -3.82 -26.21 -14.66
CA ALA A 6 -4.88 -25.21 -14.72
C ALA A 6 -5.21 -24.71 -13.30
N ARG A 7 -4.96 -23.42 -13.03
CA ARG A 7 -5.42 -22.77 -11.80
C ARG A 7 -6.93 -22.60 -11.85
N LYS A 8 -7.64 -23.25 -10.92
CA LYS A 8 -9.07 -23.04 -10.67
C LYS A 8 -9.32 -21.56 -10.36
N ARG A 9 -10.31 -20.98 -11.05
CA ARG A 9 -10.90 -19.67 -10.74
C ARG A 9 -11.50 -19.73 -9.32
N PRO A 10 -11.25 -18.76 -8.42
CA PRO A 10 -11.88 -18.78 -7.10
C PRO A 10 -13.39 -18.57 -7.25
N THR A 11 -14.14 -19.50 -6.66
CA THR A 11 -15.60 -19.46 -6.50
C THR A 11 -16.00 -18.26 -5.63
N PRO A 12 -17.11 -17.55 -5.93
CA PRO A 12 -17.64 -16.54 -5.02
C PRO A 12 -18.04 -17.22 -3.70
N GLY A 13 -17.48 -16.75 -2.59
CA GLY A 13 -17.92 -17.18 -1.25
C GLY A 13 -19.36 -16.71 -0.95
N PRO A 14 -20.02 -17.30 0.05
CA PRO A 14 -21.42 -17.02 0.36
C PRO A 14 -21.59 -15.57 0.81
N MET A 15 -22.65 -14.94 0.33
CA MET A 15 -23.00 -13.56 0.63
C MET A 15 -23.34 -13.42 2.12
N THR A 16 -22.43 -12.81 2.88
CA THR A 16 -22.78 -12.22 4.17
C THR A 16 -23.28 -10.81 3.90
N GLU A 17 -24.60 -10.63 3.93
CA GLU A 17 -25.26 -9.33 3.89
C GLU A 17 -24.74 -8.44 5.03
N SER A 18 -23.75 -7.62 4.72
CA SER A 18 -23.36 -6.52 5.59
C SER A 18 -24.37 -5.40 5.39
N ARG A 19 -25.29 -5.30 6.34
CA ARG A 19 -26.28 -4.23 6.51
C ARG A 19 -25.59 -2.86 6.53
N VAL A 20 -25.42 -2.25 5.37
CA VAL A 20 -25.01 -0.84 5.25
C VAL A 20 -26.23 -0.02 5.64
N ARG A 21 -26.16 0.65 6.80
CA ARG A 21 -27.14 1.68 7.18
C ARG A 21 -27.03 2.82 6.15
N PRO A 22 -28.10 3.18 5.42
CA PRO A 22 -28.12 4.41 4.66
C PRO A 22 -28.19 5.54 5.68
N ALA A 23 -27.23 6.48 5.60
CA ALA A 23 -27.39 7.76 6.25
C ALA A 23 -28.57 8.46 5.56
N GLU A 24 -29.64 8.65 6.32
CA GLU A 24 -30.78 9.48 5.95
C GLU A 24 -30.27 10.92 5.80
N SER A 25 -30.18 11.38 4.55
CA SER A 25 -30.19 12.79 4.23
C SER A 25 -31.30 12.99 3.21
N GLU A 26 -32.40 13.45 3.77
CA GLU A 26 -33.65 13.96 3.23
C GLU A 26 -33.75 14.18 1.73
N ALA A 27 -34.85 13.67 1.20
CA ALA A 27 -35.38 13.94 -0.12
C ALA A 27 -35.59 15.45 -0.32
N SER A 28 -34.86 16.02 -1.27
CA SER A 28 -35.37 17.08 -2.12
C SER A 28 -35.40 16.56 -3.55
N ASP A 29 -36.63 16.48 -4.05
CA ASP A 29 -37.01 16.25 -5.43
C ASP A 29 -36.28 17.22 -6.36
N ASP A 30 -35.44 16.68 -7.24
CA ASP A 30 -35.26 17.28 -8.56
C ASP A 30 -34.98 16.16 -9.56
N ASN A 31 -35.90 16.01 -10.48
CA ASN A 31 -35.87 15.15 -11.66
C ASN A 31 -34.76 15.58 -12.64
N ARG A 32 -33.51 15.71 -12.16
CA ARG A 32 -32.34 15.81 -13.03
C ARG A 32 -32.13 14.45 -13.65
N LYS A 33 -32.75 14.26 -14.81
CA LYS A 33 -32.34 13.26 -15.80
C LYS A 33 -30.82 13.34 -15.88
N ARG A 34 -30.13 12.34 -15.34
CA ARG A 34 -28.67 12.25 -15.43
C ARG A 34 -28.39 12.08 -16.91
N ILE A 35 -27.83 13.12 -17.53
CA ILE A 35 -27.36 13.06 -18.90
C ILE A 35 -26.30 11.96 -18.92
N ASP A 36 -26.60 10.86 -19.59
CA ASP A 36 -25.66 9.76 -19.74
C ASP A 36 -24.67 10.11 -20.85
N PHE A 37 -23.51 9.46 -20.85
CA PHE A 37 -22.52 9.63 -21.89
C PHE A 37 -23.12 9.36 -23.27
N THR A 38 -24.03 8.39 -23.38
CA THR A 38 -24.69 8.02 -24.65
C THR A 38 -25.67 9.06 -25.17
N ASP A 39 -26.10 10.02 -24.34
CA ASP A 39 -27.02 11.09 -24.75
C ASP A 39 -26.29 12.19 -25.55
N LEU A 40 -24.95 12.14 -25.60
CA LEU A 40 -24.17 13.10 -26.37
C LEU A 40 -24.28 12.80 -27.89
N PRO A 41 -24.18 13.84 -28.74
CA PRO A 41 -24.09 13.66 -30.18
C PRO A 41 -22.86 12.84 -30.60
N ALA A 42 -23.00 12.13 -31.72
CA ALA A 42 -21.95 11.24 -32.25
C ALA A 42 -20.65 11.99 -32.57
N GLU A 43 -20.74 13.26 -32.95
CA GLU A 43 -19.59 14.13 -33.19
C GLU A 43 -18.76 14.31 -31.92
N ILE A 44 -19.43 14.47 -30.77
CA ILE A 44 -18.75 14.62 -29.49
C ILE A 44 -18.11 13.28 -29.08
N HIS A 45 -18.81 12.17 -29.26
CA HIS A 45 -18.22 10.84 -29.05
C HIS A 45 -16.95 10.63 -29.87
N LEU A 46 -16.98 11.06 -31.14
CA LEU A 46 -15.85 10.92 -32.05
C LEU A 46 -14.69 11.83 -31.64
N LEU A 47 -14.96 13.06 -31.22
CA LEU A 47 -13.94 13.96 -30.65
C LEU A 47 -13.30 13.39 -29.40
N ILE A 48 -14.11 12.82 -28.49
CA ILE A 48 -13.61 12.17 -27.27
C ILE A 48 -12.73 10.97 -27.63
N SER A 49 -13.18 10.11 -28.55
CA SER A 49 -12.41 8.93 -28.96
C SER A 49 -11.02 9.27 -29.53
N LYS A 50 -10.87 10.42 -30.19
CA LYS A 50 -9.60 10.89 -30.74
C LYS A 50 -8.60 11.37 -29.68
N GLN A 51 -9.09 11.74 -28.50
CA GLN A 51 -8.27 12.19 -27.38
C GLN A 51 -7.81 11.02 -26.48
N LEU A 52 -8.38 9.83 -26.66
CA LEU A 52 -8.08 8.68 -25.80
C LEU A 52 -6.79 7.99 -26.23
N ILE A 53 -5.95 7.66 -25.25
CA ILE A 53 -4.82 6.77 -25.46
C ILE A 53 -5.28 5.33 -25.74
N TYR A 54 -4.42 4.51 -26.35
CA TYR A 54 -4.76 3.17 -26.79
C TYR A 54 -5.54 2.30 -25.76
N PRO A 55 -5.08 2.14 -24.49
CA PRO A 55 -5.81 1.32 -23.51
C PRO A 55 -7.22 1.82 -23.19
N ASP A 56 -7.42 3.14 -23.22
CA ASP A 56 -8.68 3.77 -22.87
C ASP A 56 -9.64 3.74 -24.07
N ALA A 57 -9.13 4.00 -25.28
CA ALA A 57 -9.88 3.84 -26.53
C ALA A 57 -10.34 2.39 -26.73
N LEU A 58 -9.47 1.40 -26.48
CA LEU A 58 -9.84 -0.02 -26.55
C LEU A 58 -10.91 -0.37 -25.51
N SER A 59 -10.83 0.21 -24.31
CA SER A 59 -11.85 0.00 -23.28
C SER A 59 -13.19 0.58 -23.71
N LEU A 60 -13.21 1.80 -24.27
CA LEU A 60 -14.42 2.42 -24.81
C LEU A 60 -15.03 1.61 -25.96
N LYS A 61 -14.20 1.11 -26.88
CA LYS A 61 -14.63 0.27 -28.00
C LYS A 61 -15.40 -0.98 -27.55
N HIS A 62 -15.10 -1.50 -26.36
CA HIS A 62 -15.72 -2.72 -25.81
C HIS A 62 -16.85 -2.46 -24.81
N THR A 63 -17.29 -1.22 -24.59
CA THR A 63 -18.43 -0.94 -23.69
C THR A 63 -19.78 -1.18 -24.36
N SER A 64 -19.93 -0.84 -25.64
CA SER A 64 -21.17 -1.02 -26.40
C SER A 64 -20.89 -1.33 -27.88
N SER A 65 -21.90 -1.90 -28.57
CA SER A 65 -21.82 -2.13 -30.02
C SER A 65 -21.68 -0.84 -30.81
N TYR A 66 -22.29 0.27 -30.35
CA TYR A 66 -22.16 1.58 -30.96
C TYR A 66 -20.71 2.07 -30.96
N PHE A 67 -20.03 2.02 -29.81
CA PHE A 67 -18.64 2.44 -29.71
C PHE A 67 -17.68 1.48 -30.42
N TYR A 68 -18.05 0.21 -30.56
CA TYR A 68 -17.25 -0.76 -31.30
C TYR A 68 -16.98 -0.34 -32.75
N TYR A 69 -18.00 0.23 -33.41
CA TYR A 69 -17.90 0.72 -34.79
C TYR A 69 -17.43 2.16 -34.90
N LEU A 70 -17.67 2.98 -33.87
CA LEU A 70 -17.29 4.39 -33.87
C LEU A 70 -15.79 4.60 -33.55
N VAL A 71 -15.25 3.84 -32.60
CA VAL A 71 -13.90 4.08 -32.03
C VAL A 71 -12.82 3.40 -32.86
N ASP A 72 -11.92 4.19 -33.42
CA ASP A 72 -10.73 3.68 -34.12
C ASP A 72 -9.59 3.36 -33.13
N THR A 73 -9.06 2.16 -33.25
CA THR A 73 -7.94 1.59 -32.46
C THR A 73 -6.85 1.08 -33.40
N GLY A 74 -6.61 1.84 -34.48
CA GLY A 74 -5.64 1.52 -35.51
C GLY A 74 -4.19 1.49 -35.02
N VAL A 75 -3.30 1.11 -35.95
CA VAL A 75 -1.86 0.95 -35.71
C VAL A 75 -1.22 2.22 -35.17
N ARG A 76 -1.61 3.39 -35.66
CA ARG A 76 -1.06 4.68 -35.24
C ARG A 76 -1.17 4.89 -33.73
N LEU A 77 -2.35 4.62 -33.16
CA LEU A 77 -2.61 4.79 -31.73
C LEU A 77 -1.79 3.81 -30.88
N LYS A 78 -1.58 2.58 -31.38
CA LYS A 78 -0.73 1.57 -30.72
C LYS A 78 0.74 1.99 -30.70
N VAL A 79 1.24 2.50 -31.83
CA VAL A 79 2.62 2.97 -31.95
C VAL A 79 2.86 4.19 -31.07
N GLU A 80 1.96 5.17 -31.12
CA GLU A 80 2.01 6.36 -30.27
C GLU A 80 2.08 5.99 -28.78
N TRP A 81 1.21 5.08 -28.35
CA TRP A 81 1.23 4.56 -26.99
C TRP A 81 2.55 3.88 -26.62
N LEU A 82 3.13 3.07 -27.50
CA LEU A 82 4.44 2.44 -27.25
C LEU A 82 5.59 3.45 -27.22
N MET A 83 5.55 4.46 -28.09
CA MET A 83 6.54 5.55 -28.11
C MET A 83 6.48 6.36 -26.82
N GLU A 84 5.29 6.79 -26.41
CA GLU A 84 5.09 7.53 -25.16
C GLU A 84 5.60 6.74 -23.95
N ARG A 85 5.30 5.43 -23.86
CA ARG A 85 5.83 4.57 -22.80
C ARG A 85 7.35 4.51 -22.79
N ARG A 86 7.99 4.42 -23.96
CA ARG A 86 9.45 4.41 -24.09
C ARG A 86 10.06 5.75 -23.67
N MET A 87 9.43 6.86 -24.06
CA MET A 87 9.87 8.22 -23.68
C MET A 87 9.78 8.44 -22.17
N LEU A 88 8.77 7.89 -21.52
CA LEU A 88 8.59 7.94 -20.06
C LEU A 88 9.42 6.90 -19.31
N HIS A 89 10.30 6.17 -19.99
CA HIS A 89 11.12 5.08 -19.44
C HIS A 89 10.31 4.03 -18.65
N LEU A 90 9.07 3.78 -19.10
CA LEU A 90 8.20 2.76 -18.53
C LEU A 90 8.50 1.39 -19.15
N GLU A 91 8.08 0.33 -18.46
CA GLU A 91 8.17 -1.03 -19.00
C GLU A 91 7.43 -1.15 -20.34
N CYS A 92 8.17 -1.61 -21.36
CA CYS A 92 7.63 -1.91 -22.69
C CYS A 92 7.38 -3.41 -22.84
N PRO A 93 6.46 -3.82 -23.74
CA PRO A 93 6.24 -5.25 -24.01
C PRO A 93 7.55 -5.93 -24.42
N ASN A 94 7.91 -7.02 -23.74
CA ASN A 94 9.17 -7.76 -23.96
C ASN A 94 8.99 -8.95 -24.94
N ASP A 95 7.87 -8.97 -25.67
CA ASP A 95 7.58 -10.06 -26.59
C ASP A 95 8.34 -9.88 -27.91
N ARG A 96 9.02 -10.93 -28.38
CA ARG A 96 9.76 -10.92 -29.66
C ARG A 96 8.87 -10.70 -30.89
N ARG A 97 7.54 -10.69 -30.74
CA ARG A 97 6.56 -10.52 -31.81
C ARG A 97 5.43 -9.61 -31.31
N CYS A 98 5.55 -8.32 -31.55
CA CYS A 98 4.48 -7.35 -31.31
C CYS A 98 3.73 -7.11 -32.62
N ASP A 99 2.62 -7.82 -32.80
CA ASP A 99 1.78 -7.70 -34.00
C ASP A 99 0.81 -6.53 -33.86
N LEU A 100 1.08 -5.41 -34.55
CA LEU A 100 0.26 -4.18 -34.47
C LEU A 100 -1.07 -4.28 -35.25
N GLY A 101 -1.21 -5.29 -36.13
CA GLY A 101 -2.28 -5.35 -37.12
C GLY A 101 -3.70 -5.50 -36.58
N SER A 102 -3.89 -6.10 -35.40
CA SER A 102 -5.21 -6.18 -34.76
C SER A 102 -5.11 -6.08 -33.24
N ASP A 103 -6.17 -5.63 -32.59
CA ASP A 103 -6.20 -5.52 -31.11
C ASP A 103 -6.00 -6.89 -30.46
N LEU A 104 -6.62 -7.92 -31.02
CA LEU A 104 -6.50 -9.29 -30.51
C LEU A 104 -5.07 -9.85 -30.60
N ARG A 105 -4.30 -9.45 -31.63
CA ARG A 105 -2.89 -9.87 -31.74
C ARG A 105 -1.97 -9.00 -30.90
N PHE A 106 -2.25 -7.70 -30.83
CA PHE A 106 -1.48 -6.74 -30.05
C PHE A 106 -1.60 -6.99 -28.55
N CYS A 107 -2.82 -7.28 -28.06
CA CYS A 107 -3.07 -7.61 -26.66
C CYS A 107 -2.65 -9.03 -26.26
N ARG A 108 -1.70 -9.66 -26.97
CA ARG A 108 -1.11 -10.95 -26.56
C ARG A 108 0.15 -10.72 -25.73
N GLY A 109 0.54 -11.75 -24.97
CA GLY A 109 1.78 -11.74 -24.19
C GLY A 109 1.73 -10.79 -23.00
N SER A 110 2.65 -9.84 -22.96
CA SER A 110 2.89 -8.92 -21.85
C SER A 110 2.00 -7.68 -21.85
N VAL A 111 1.36 -7.32 -22.96
CA VAL A 111 0.49 -6.13 -23.08
C VAL A 111 -0.68 -6.14 -22.08
N PRO A 112 -1.43 -7.25 -21.89
CA PRO A 112 -2.49 -7.31 -20.87
C PRO A 112 -1.99 -7.04 -19.45
N LEU A 113 -0.78 -7.49 -19.12
CA LEU A 113 -0.18 -7.26 -17.80
C LEU A 113 0.14 -5.77 -17.61
N LEU A 114 0.62 -5.10 -18.66
CA LEU A 114 0.88 -3.66 -18.62
C LEU A 114 -0.41 -2.85 -18.50
N MET A 115 -1.47 -3.26 -19.22
CA MET A 115 -2.79 -2.64 -19.09
C MET A 115 -3.40 -2.86 -17.71
N GLN A 116 -3.27 -4.07 -17.16
CA GLN A 116 -3.72 -4.39 -15.82
C GLN A 116 -2.97 -3.56 -14.77
N ARG A 117 -1.64 -3.48 -14.87
CA ARG A 117 -0.82 -2.70 -13.95
C ARG A 117 -1.16 -1.21 -13.97
N ARG A 118 -1.56 -0.65 -15.11
CA ARG A 118 -2.03 0.75 -15.20
C ARG A 118 -3.32 0.98 -14.41
N ARG A 119 -4.15 -0.05 -14.19
CA ARG A 119 -5.41 0.04 -13.44
C ARG A 119 -5.25 -0.23 -11.93
N GLU A 120 -4.05 -0.58 -11.50
CA GLU A 120 -3.71 -0.83 -10.11
C GLU A 120 -3.06 0.43 -9.51
N HIS A 121 -3.26 0.69 -8.20
CA HIS A 121 -2.52 1.79 -7.56
C HIS A 121 -1.02 1.50 -7.61
N ILE A 122 -0.22 2.54 -7.90
CA ILE A 122 1.26 2.45 -7.93
C ILE A 122 1.86 1.92 -6.61
N GLU A 123 1.13 2.10 -5.52
CA GLU A 123 1.53 1.70 -4.17
C GLU A 123 1.31 0.20 -3.88
N CYS A 124 0.47 -0.49 -4.67
CA CYS A 124 0.18 -1.89 -4.41
C CYS A 124 1.31 -2.78 -4.99
N GLU A 125 1.68 -3.85 -4.28
CA GLU A 125 2.76 -4.75 -4.70
C GLU A 125 2.43 -5.48 -6.01
N SER A 126 3.40 -5.61 -6.90
CA SER A 126 3.29 -6.24 -8.23
C SER A 126 3.04 -7.76 -8.24
N ARG A 127 2.68 -8.35 -7.08
CA ARG A 127 2.39 -9.79 -6.98
C ARG A 127 0.98 -10.08 -7.51
N PRO A 128 0.80 -11.15 -8.31
CA PRO A 128 -0.49 -11.49 -8.89
C PRO A 128 -1.53 -11.76 -7.78
N GLY A 129 -2.64 -11.01 -7.79
CA GLY A 129 -3.76 -11.15 -6.87
C GLY A 129 -3.78 -10.19 -5.68
N LEU A 130 -2.84 -9.24 -5.58
CA LEU A 130 -2.74 -8.27 -4.48
C LEU A 130 -2.93 -6.80 -4.90
N GLY A 131 -3.10 -6.52 -6.20
CA GLY A 131 -3.38 -5.18 -6.73
C GLY A 131 -4.82 -4.75 -6.45
N CYS A 132 -5.00 -3.56 -5.88
CA CYS A 132 -6.32 -2.93 -5.77
C CYS A 132 -6.62 -2.16 -7.06
N LEU A 133 -7.85 -2.29 -7.59
CA LEU A 133 -8.28 -1.52 -8.75
C LEU A 133 -8.61 -0.08 -8.37
N VAL A 134 -8.15 0.89 -9.16
CA VAL A 134 -8.42 2.32 -8.92
C VAL A 134 -9.88 2.65 -9.28
N TYR A 135 -10.79 2.46 -8.32
CA TYR A 135 -12.16 3.00 -8.40
C TYR A 135 -12.37 4.02 -7.30
N GLY A 136 -12.23 5.31 -7.62
CA GLY A 136 -12.63 6.43 -6.77
C GLY A 136 -11.94 6.53 -5.40
N THR A 137 -10.94 5.70 -5.11
CA THR A 137 -10.20 5.69 -3.84
C THR A 137 -8.78 6.19 -4.08
N SER A 138 -8.40 7.23 -3.35
CA SER A 138 -7.06 7.82 -3.42
C SER A 138 -5.98 6.99 -2.72
N MET A 139 -6.35 5.99 -1.93
CA MET A 139 -5.42 5.14 -1.17
C MET A 139 -5.75 3.65 -1.29
N CYS A 140 -4.72 2.84 -1.57
CA CYS A 140 -4.79 1.38 -1.60
C CYS A 140 -5.05 0.85 -0.17
N SER A 141 -6.18 0.19 0.08
CA SER A 141 -6.50 -0.42 1.39
C SER A 141 -5.44 -1.45 1.84
N HIS A 142 -4.73 -2.04 0.87
CA HIS A 142 -3.67 -3.02 1.10
C HIS A 142 -2.35 -2.43 1.60
N ARG A 143 -2.14 -1.11 1.49
CA ARG A 143 -0.87 -0.41 1.80
C ARG A 143 -0.41 -0.50 3.27
N ARG A 144 -1.26 -0.91 4.21
CA ARG A 144 -1.02 -0.70 5.65
C ARG A 144 -0.28 -1.79 6.43
N LYS A 145 0.24 -2.86 5.83
CA LYS A 145 0.78 -3.99 6.64
C LYS A 145 2.29 -4.02 6.83
N ILE A 146 3.09 -3.28 6.05
CA ILE A 146 4.55 -3.32 6.15
C ILE A 146 5.05 -2.45 7.32
N SER A 147 4.58 -1.21 7.44
CA SER A 147 4.92 -0.32 8.57
C SER A 147 4.46 -0.91 9.91
N ALA A 148 3.26 -1.50 9.96
CA ALA A 148 2.75 -2.19 11.15
C ALA A 148 3.56 -3.46 11.50
N ARG A 149 4.21 -4.11 10.54
CA ARG A 149 5.09 -5.26 10.78
C ARG A 149 6.45 -4.80 11.30
N CYS A 150 7.01 -3.75 10.71
CA CYS A 150 8.27 -3.14 11.16
C CYS A 150 8.13 -2.53 12.57
N GLN A 151 7.04 -1.82 12.85
CA GLN A 151 6.75 -1.27 14.18
C GLN A 151 6.62 -2.37 15.25
N ARG A 152 5.99 -3.51 14.91
CA ARG A 152 5.92 -4.67 15.80
C ARG A 152 7.29 -5.33 16.03
N TRP A 153 8.11 -5.40 14.98
CA TRP A 153 9.47 -5.94 15.07
C TRP A 153 10.38 -5.03 15.92
N LEU A 154 10.32 -3.71 15.69
CA LEU A 154 11.07 -2.71 16.45
C LEU A 154 10.66 -2.71 17.93
N ARG A 155 9.35 -2.78 18.24
CA ARG A 155 8.86 -2.90 19.63
C ARG A 155 9.39 -4.15 20.34
N ARG A 156 9.49 -5.28 19.64
CA ARG A 156 10.07 -6.51 20.21
C ARG A 156 11.57 -6.38 20.45
N ARG A 157 12.30 -5.75 19.54
CA ARG A 157 13.75 -5.57 19.71
C ARG A 157 14.05 -4.59 20.85
N LEU A 158 13.31 -3.50 20.95
CA LEU A 158 13.50 -2.47 21.97
C LEU A 158 13.15 -2.96 23.38
N THR A 159 12.16 -3.85 23.52
CA THR A 159 11.83 -4.48 24.82
C THR A 159 12.90 -5.48 25.28
N VAL A 160 13.55 -6.19 24.35
CA VAL A 160 14.68 -7.07 24.68
C VAL A 160 15.86 -6.26 25.19
N GLU A 161 16.25 -5.19 24.49
CA GLU A 161 17.36 -4.31 24.93
C GLU A 161 17.06 -3.65 26.29
N LEU A 162 15.83 -3.16 26.49
CA LEU A 162 15.43 -2.55 27.76
C LEU A 162 15.49 -3.54 28.94
N TRP A 163 15.17 -4.81 28.68
CA TRP A 163 15.25 -5.87 29.69
C TRP A 163 16.70 -6.15 30.10
N TRP A 164 17.64 -6.18 29.15
CA TRP A 164 19.07 -6.31 29.45
C TRP A 164 19.63 -5.11 30.23
N VAL A 165 19.22 -3.89 29.86
CA VAL A 165 19.59 -2.68 30.61
C VAL A 165 19.08 -2.74 32.05
N LEU A 166 17.84 -3.20 32.25
CA LEU A 166 17.25 -3.34 33.57
C LEU A 166 17.98 -4.41 34.41
N ILE A 167 18.35 -5.53 33.81
CA ILE A 167 19.19 -6.56 34.47
C ILE A 167 20.55 -6.00 34.86
N ALA A 168 21.19 -5.21 34.00
CA ALA A 168 22.49 -4.59 34.29
C ALA A 168 22.42 -3.50 35.38
N LEU A 169 21.27 -2.83 35.53
CA LEU A 169 21.09 -1.76 36.52
C LEU A 169 20.91 -2.30 37.95
N ILE A 170 20.34 -3.50 38.11
CA ILE A 170 20.14 -4.15 39.42
C ILE A 170 21.43 -4.27 40.25
N PRO A 171 22.54 -4.86 39.75
CA PRO A 171 23.77 -4.98 40.54
C PRO A 171 24.40 -3.62 40.83
N VAL A 172 24.25 -2.63 39.94
CA VAL A 172 24.74 -1.27 40.17
C VAL A 172 23.97 -0.61 41.32
N ALA A 173 22.64 -0.74 41.33
CA ALA A 173 21.80 -0.25 42.41
C ALA A 173 22.09 -0.94 43.76
N LEU A 174 22.28 -2.27 43.74
CA LEU A 174 22.69 -3.02 44.95
C LEU A 174 24.06 -2.57 45.46
N CYS A 175 25.01 -2.33 44.56
CA CYS A 175 26.34 -1.83 44.91
C CYS A 175 26.25 -0.42 45.53
N TRP A 176 25.41 0.46 44.99
CA TRP A 176 25.17 1.80 45.55
C TRP A 176 24.54 1.76 46.94
N LEU A 177 23.55 0.88 47.15
CA LEU A 177 22.94 0.70 48.47
C LEU A 177 23.94 0.20 49.50
N TRP A 178 24.77 -0.78 49.13
CA TRP A 178 25.80 -1.32 50.01
C TRP A 178 26.87 -0.27 50.34
N MET A 179 27.34 0.49 49.35
CA MET A 179 28.27 1.60 49.58
C MET A 179 27.65 2.67 50.49
N GLY A 180 26.36 2.97 50.35
CA GLY A 180 25.65 3.88 51.24
C GLY A 180 25.63 3.42 52.70
N GLU A 181 25.35 2.13 52.95
CA GLU A 181 25.39 1.57 54.31
C GLU A 181 26.80 1.59 54.90
N VAL A 182 27.82 1.27 54.12
CA VAL A 182 29.22 1.30 54.57
C VAL A 182 29.64 2.74 54.92
N ILE A 183 29.30 3.72 54.09
CA ILE A 183 29.60 5.14 54.35
C ILE A 183 28.87 5.63 55.62
N MET A 184 27.63 5.22 55.84
CA MET A 184 26.87 5.54 57.06
C MET A 184 27.49 4.89 58.30
N MET A 185 27.93 3.63 58.23
CA MET A 185 28.63 2.95 59.32
C MET A 185 29.97 3.62 59.66
N VAL A 186 30.77 3.98 58.65
CA VAL A 186 32.06 4.66 58.86
C VAL A 186 31.83 6.03 59.48
N SER A 187 30.86 6.81 58.98
CA SER A 187 30.51 8.12 59.54
C SER A 187 30.07 8.01 61.01
N LYS A 188 29.33 6.96 61.36
CA LYS A 188 28.91 6.69 62.74
C LYS A 188 30.10 6.35 63.64
N SER A 189 31.03 5.50 63.18
CA SER A 189 32.25 5.15 63.93
C SER A 189 33.19 6.35 64.16
N VAL A 190 33.33 7.24 63.17
CA VAL A 190 34.13 8.46 63.30
C VAL A 190 33.47 9.45 64.26
N GLY A 191 32.14 9.55 64.24
CA GLY A 191 31.36 10.34 65.19
C GLY A 191 31.42 9.82 66.63
N GLU A 192 31.59 8.51 66.82
CA GLU A 192 31.73 7.88 68.14
C GLU A 192 33.15 8.04 68.70
N SER A 193 34.17 7.94 67.84
CA SER A 193 35.58 8.15 68.23
C SER A 193 35.89 9.60 68.59
N THR A 194 35.22 10.58 67.96
CA THR A 194 35.37 12.01 68.29
C THR A 194 34.68 12.40 69.60
N LYS A 195 33.57 11.74 69.97
CA LYS A 195 32.95 11.88 71.29
C LYS A 195 33.77 11.21 72.40
N ALA A 196 34.37 10.05 72.12
CA ALA A 196 35.29 9.40 73.05
C ALA A 196 36.52 10.27 73.33
N SER A 197 37.12 10.91 72.32
CA SER A 197 38.33 11.74 72.50
C SER A 197 38.07 13.07 73.22
N THR A 198 36.84 13.59 73.21
CA THR A 198 36.48 14.82 73.94
C THR A 198 36.01 14.53 75.39
N GLY A 199 35.64 13.29 75.69
CA GLY A 199 35.28 12.85 77.05
C GLY A 199 36.46 12.72 78.04
N TRP A 200 37.71 12.68 77.55
CA TRP A 200 38.92 12.65 78.40
C TRP A 200 39.50 14.03 78.72
N LEU A 201 38.96 15.10 78.13
CA LEU A 201 39.45 16.48 78.33
C LEU A 201 38.59 17.31 79.29
N VAL A 202 37.51 16.74 79.85
CA VAL A 202 36.63 17.39 80.84
C VAL A 202 36.44 16.47 82.05
N ARG A 203 37.54 16.09 82.71
CA ARG A 203 37.50 15.56 84.08
C ARG A 203 38.77 15.92 84.83
#